data_AF-A0A6V8MEA0-F1
#
_entry.id   AF-A0A6V8MEA0-F1
#
_cell.length_a   1.000
_cell.length_b   1.000
_cell.length_c   1.000
_cell.angle_alpha   90.00
_cell.angle_beta   90.00
_cell.angle_gamma   90.00
#
_symmetry.space_group_name_H-M   'P 1'
#
loop_
_entity.id
_entity.type
_entity.pdbx_description
1 polymer ?
#
loop_
_entity_poly.entity_id
_entity_poly.type
_entity_poly.pdbx_seq_one_letter_code
_entity_poly.pdbx_strand_id
1 'polypeptide(L)'
;MTIVQLLDKLPKWFLIGVLLLVIAVLGYLDYLVADYSMLIFYAVPVAVSGWFAEDLGVVFTALASGLARGISDYFTYSNKTLGYSNSVEDTLFLLIAGLLISNVRRILEEEKRESR
;
A
#
# COMPACT_ATOMS: atom_id res chain seq x y z
N MET A 1 -7.69 -19.72 16.05
CA MET A 1 -6.90 -19.25 14.90
C MET A 1 -7.02 -17.73 14.88
N THR A 2 -5.93 -17.00 15.08
CA THR A 2 -5.96 -15.53 15.06
C THR A 2 -5.99 -15.02 13.61
N ILE A 3 -6.49 -13.80 13.38
CA ILE A 3 -6.55 -13.18 12.03
C ILE A 3 -5.16 -13.18 11.36
N VAL A 4 -4.10 -12.91 12.14
CA VAL A 4 -2.71 -12.94 11.64
C VAL A 4 -2.33 -14.31 11.08
N GLN A 5 -2.69 -15.40 11.77
CA GLN A 5 -2.42 -16.77 11.30
C GLN A 5 -3.23 -17.15 10.06
N LEU A 6 -4.40 -16.52 9.86
CA LEU A 6 -5.19 -16.71 8.64
C LEU A 6 -4.49 -16.03 7.45
N LEU A 7 -4.08 -14.77 7.62
CA LEU A 7 -3.41 -14.00 6.57
C LEU A 7 -2.07 -14.62 6.15
N ASP A 8 -1.26 -15.10 7.10
CA ASP A 8 0.01 -15.80 6.82
C ASP A 8 -0.16 -17.07 5.96
N LYS A 9 -1.36 -17.68 5.96
CA LYS A 9 -1.64 -18.91 5.21
C LYS A 9 -2.29 -18.65 3.84
N LEU A 10 -2.68 -17.41 3.55
CA LEU A 10 -3.34 -17.10 2.29
C LEU A 10 -2.34 -17.11 1.12
N PRO A 11 -2.79 -17.46 -0.10
CA PRO A 11 -1.98 -17.26 -1.28
C PRO A 11 -1.66 -15.78 -1.46
N LYS A 12 -0.37 -15.43 -1.63
CA LYS A 12 0.08 -14.04 -1.78
C LYS A 12 -0.65 -13.29 -2.89
N TRP A 13 -0.89 -13.94 -4.03
CA TRP A 13 -1.62 -13.34 -5.17
C TRP A 13 -3.07 -13.01 -4.82
N PHE A 14 -3.73 -13.85 -4.01
CA PHE A 14 -5.09 -13.61 -3.56
C PHE A 14 -5.13 -12.43 -2.60
N LEU A 15 -4.18 -12.37 -1.66
CA LEU A 15 -4.05 -11.24 -0.74
C LEU A 15 -3.81 -9.93 -1.50
N ILE A 16 -2.88 -9.91 -2.46
CA ILE A 16 -2.64 -8.75 -3.32
C ILE A 16 -3.92 -8.35 -4.05
N GLY A 17 -4.67 -9.30 -4.61
CA GLY A 17 -5.95 -9.03 -5.27
C GLY A 17 -6.97 -8.35 -4.35
N VAL A 18 -7.09 -8.81 -3.10
CA VAL A 18 -7.96 -8.17 -2.09
C VAL A 18 -7.46 -6.76 -1.75
N LEU A 19 -6.16 -6.57 -1.57
CA LEU A 19 -5.57 -5.26 -1.28
C LEU A 19 -5.77 -4.27 -2.44
N LEU A 20 -5.64 -4.72 -3.69
CA LEU A 20 -5.93 -3.91 -4.87
C LEU A 20 -7.41 -3.50 -4.93
N LEU A 21 -8.33 -4.39 -4.53
CA LEU A 21 -9.75 -4.05 -4.43
C LEU A 21 -10.01 -3.00 -3.34
N VAL A 22 -9.33 -3.11 -2.18
CA VAL A 22 -9.38 -2.08 -1.13
C VAL A 22 -8.85 -0.74 -1.65
N ILE A 23 -7.71 -0.74 -2.36
CA ILE A 23 -7.13 0.47 -2.96
C ILE A 23 -8.09 1.09 -3.98
N ALA A 24 -8.79 0.29 -4.79
CA ALA A 24 -9.78 0.81 -5.73
C ALA A 24 -10.95 1.51 -5.02
N VAL A 25 -11.43 0.94 -3.90
CA VAL A 25 -12.46 1.57 -3.07
C VAL A 25 -11.94 2.86 -2.45
N LEU A 26 -10.71 2.87 -1.93
CA LEU A 26 -10.07 4.08 -1.39
C LEU A 26 -9.92 5.15 -2.47
N GLY A 27 -9.51 4.79 -3.69
CA GLY A 27 -9.41 5.69 -4.83
C GLY A 27 -10.74 6.35 -5.19
N TYR A 28 -11.83 5.58 -5.15
CA TYR A 28 -13.16 6.12 -5.36
C TYR A 28 -13.59 7.09 -4.25
N LEU A 29 -13.30 6.75 -2.98
CA LEU A 29 -13.59 7.64 -1.85
C LEU A 29 -12.73 8.91 -1.89
N ASP A 30 -11.46 8.79 -2.25
CA ASP A 30 -10.52 9.90 -2.41
C ASP A 30 -11.03 10.87 -3.49
N TYR A 31 -11.52 10.34 -4.62
CA TYR A 31 -12.16 11.14 -5.66
C TYR A 31 -13.38 11.91 -5.14
N LEU A 32 -14.22 11.29 -4.30
CA LEU A 32 -15.41 11.93 -3.75
C LEU A 32 -15.09 13.00 -2.69
N VAL A 33 -14.11 12.74 -1.83
CA VAL A 33 -13.78 13.60 -0.69
C VAL A 33 -12.83 14.72 -1.08
N ALA A 34 -11.96 14.46 -2.06
CA ALA A 34 -10.97 15.41 -2.56
C ALA A 34 -9.96 15.88 -1.51
N ASP A 35 -9.63 15.09 -0.48
CA ASP A 35 -8.76 15.57 0.61
C ASP A 35 -7.39 14.88 0.57
N TYR A 36 -6.33 15.68 0.70
CA TYR A 36 -4.96 15.18 0.77
C TYR A 36 -4.77 14.20 1.94
N SER A 37 -5.54 14.35 3.03
CA SER A 37 -5.49 13.46 4.19
C SER A 37 -5.75 11.98 3.86
N MET A 38 -6.35 11.69 2.70
CA MET A 38 -6.64 10.32 2.25
C MET A 38 -5.39 9.46 2.05
N LEU A 39 -4.21 10.07 1.85
CA LEU A 39 -2.94 9.36 1.68
C LEU A 39 -2.67 8.33 2.78
N ILE A 40 -3.01 8.67 4.04
CA ILE A 40 -2.73 7.79 5.19
C ILE A 40 -3.47 6.45 5.10
N PHE A 41 -4.64 6.42 4.46
CA PHE A 41 -5.40 5.19 4.30
C PHE A 41 -4.77 4.25 3.28
N TYR A 42 -4.06 4.76 2.28
CA TYR A 42 -3.28 3.94 1.34
C TYR A 42 -2.05 3.31 1.99
N ALA A 43 -1.56 3.85 3.11
CA ALA A 43 -0.48 3.23 3.86
C ALA A 43 -0.87 1.87 4.44
N VAL A 44 -2.16 1.66 4.76
CA VAL A 44 -2.67 0.40 5.34
C VAL A 44 -2.49 -0.78 4.38
N PRO A 45 -3.02 -0.78 3.15
CA PRO A 45 -2.85 -1.90 2.24
C PRO A 45 -1.37 -2.13 1.87
N VAL A 46 -0.56 -1.08 1.76
CA VAL A 46 0.88 -1.19 1.49
C VAL A 46 1.63 -1.84 2.67
N ALA A 47 1.34 -1.43 3.90
CA ALA A 47 1.90 -2.02 5.11
C ALA A 47 1.52 -3.50 5.27
N VAL A 48 0.23 -3.83 5.05
CA VAL A 48 -0.25 -5.23 5.05
C VAL A 48 0.47 -6.03 3.97
N SER A 49 0.65 -5.46 2.78
CA SER A 49 1.40 -6.12 1.72
C SER A 49 2.86 -6.36 2.06
N GLY A 50 3.54 -5.39 2.70
CA GLY A 50 4.92 -5.58 3.15
C GLY A 50 5.05 -6.67 4.19
N TRP A 51 4.06 -6.80 5.07
CA TRP A 51 4.09 -7.80 6.12
C TRP A 51 3.78 -9.23 5.63
N PHE A 52 2.87 -9.38 4.66
CA PHE A 52 2.31 -10.69 4.29
C PHE A 52 2.57 -11.12 2.83
N ALA A 53 2.95 -10.20 1.94
CA ALA A 53 3.08 -10.45 0.50
C ALA A 53 4.45 -10.06 -0.10
N GLU A 54 5.46 -9.85 0.76
CA GLU A 54 6.86 -9.56 0.38
C GLU A 54 7.03 -8.31 -0.50
N ASP A 55 8.24 -8.07 -1.01
CA ASP A 55 8.60 -6.84 -1.71
C ASP A 55 7.79 -6.63 -3.00
N LEU A 56 7.51 -7.70 -3.75
CA LEU A 56 6.70 -7.60 -4.96
C LEU A 56 5.28 -7.13 -4.63
N GLY A 57 4.69 -7.63 -3.55
CA GLY A 57 3.39 -7.15 -3.09
C GLY A 57 3.43 -5.66 -2.76
N VAL A 58 4.48 -5.21 -2.06
CA VAL A 58 4.67 -3.78 -1.75
C VAL A 58 4.72 -2.96 -3.03
N VAL A 59 5.52 -3.37 -4.02
CA VAL A 59 5.64 -2.66 -5.29
C VAL A 59 4.28 -2.53 -5.98
N PHE A 60 3.52 -3.62 -6.09
CA PHE A 60 2.20 -3.58 -6.74
C PHE A 60 1.20 -2.69 -5.98
N THR A 61 1.15 -2.80 -4.65
CA THR A 61 0.20 -2.03 -3.83
C THR A 61 0.57 -0.56 -3.73
N ALA A 62 1.86 -0.22 -3.66
CA ALA A 62 2.33 1.18 -3.67
C ALA A 62 2.06 1.84 -5.03
N LEU A 63 2.39 1.17 -6.14
CA LEU A 63 2.09 1.67 -7.48
C LEU A 63 0.59 1.85 -7.71
N ALA A 64 -0.23 0.87 -7.30
CA ALA A 64 -1.68 0.97 -7.41
C ALA A 64 -2.24 2.14 -6.58
N SER A 65 -1.72 2.36 -5.37
CA SER A 65 -2.11 3.48 -4.51
C SER A 65 -1.75 4.82 -5.13
N GLY A 66 -0.52 4.94 -5.64
CA GLY A 66 -0.05 6.12 -6.36
C GLY A 66 -0.89 6.45 -7.59
N LEU A 67 -1.24 5.43 -8.39
CA LEU A 67 -2.12 5.57 -9.54
C LEU A 67 -3.53 5.99 -9.13
N ALA A 68 -4.12 5.34 -8.12
CA ALA A 68 -5.46 5.68 -7.64
C ALA A 68 -5.54 7.15 -7.20
N ARG A 69 -4.52 7.60 -6.47
CA ARG A 69 -4.41 8.99 -6.03
C ARG A 69 -4.16 9.97 -7.17
N GLY A 70 -3.24 9.66 -8.08
CA GLY A 70 -2.98 10.52 -9.24
C GLY A 70 -4.19 10.64 -10.17
N ILE A 71 -5.01 9.59 -10.29
CA ILE A 71 -6.29 9.64 -10.99
C ILE A 71 -7.28 10.55 -10.24
N SER A 72 -7.43 10.37 -8.93
CA SER A 72 -8.29 11.21 -8.09
C SER A 72 -7.93 12.69 -8.23
N ASP A 73 -6.65 13.02 -8.03
CA ASP A 73 -6.14 14.40 -8.11
C ASP A 73 -6.39 15.00 -9.50
N TYR A 74 -6.16 14.23 -10.56
CA TYR A 74 -6.39 14.68 -11.93
C TYR A 74 -7.85 15.06 -12.20
N PHE A 75 -8.81 14.28 -11.70
CA PHE A 75 -10.22 14.52 -11.94
C PHE A 75 -10.83 15.56 -10.99
N THR A 76 -10.21 15.79 -9.83
CA THR A 76 -10.78 16.66 -8.79
C THR A 76 -10.13 18.04 -8.72
N TYR A 77 -8.82 18.15 -9.00
CA TYR A 77 -8.08 19.42 -8.90
C TYR A 77 -7.66 19.98 -10.27
N SER A 78 -8.21 21.14 -10.64
CA SER A 78 -7.95 21.82 -11.93
C SER A 78 -6.63 22.62 -12.00
N ASN A 79 -5.89 22.79 -10.89
CA ASN A 79 -4.66 23.61 -10.88
C ASN A 79 -3.41 22.78 -11.23
N LYS A 80 -2.93 22.99 -12.45
CA LYS A 80 -2.03 22.10 -13.22
C LYS A 80 -0.55 22.06 -12.83
N THR A 81 -0.11 22.70 -11.75
CA THR A 81 1.35 22.91 -11.56
C THR A 81 1.98 22.11 -10.42
N LEU A 82 1.19 21.55 -9.49
CA LEU A 82 1.70 20.78 -8.34
C LEU A 82 1.12 19.36 -8.18
N GLY A 83 0.01 19.01 -8.85
CA GLY A 83 -0.69 17.74 -8.64
C GLY A 83 0.09 16.48 -9.08
N TYR A 84 0.79 16.51 -10.22
CA TYR A 84 1.51 15.33 -10.73
C TYR A 84 2.78 14.99 -9.93
N SER A 85 3.47 15.99 -9.36
CA SER A 85 4.67 15.75 -8.54
C SER A 85 4.32 15.05 -7.23
N ASN A 86 3.16 15.39 -6.66
CA ASN A 86 2.70 14.81 -5.40
C ASN A 86 2.43 13.32 -5.52
N SER A 87 1.80 12.85 -6.59
CA SER A 87 1.49 11.41 -6.70
C SER A 87 2.75 10.55 -6.81
N VAL A 88 3.82 11.04 -7.45
CA VAL A 88 5.11 10.33 -7.52
C VAL A 88 5.79 10.31 -6.15
N GLU A 89 5.81 11.45 -5.44
CA GLU A 89 6.33 11.54 -4.07
C GLU A 89 5.57 10.62 -3.12
N ASP A 90 4.24 10.64 -3.16
CA ASP A 90 3.35 9.80 -2.37
C ASP A 90 3.59 8.31 -2.66
N THR A 91 3.77 7.95 -3.94
CA THR A 91 4.10 6.57 -4.35
C THR A 91 5.45 6.14 -3.78
N LEU A 92 6.47 6.98 -3.88
CA LEU A 92 7.81 6.70 -3.35
C LEU A 92 7.79 6.58 -1.83
N PHE A 93 7.07 7.47 -1.15
CA PHE A 93 6.88 7.41 0.30
C PHE A 93 6.26 6.09 0.73
N LEU A 94 5.15 5.69 0.10
CA LEU A 94 4.47 4.43 0.38
C LEU A 94 5.35 3.21 0.06
N LEU A 95 6.06 3.24 -1.08
CA LEU A 95 6.97 2.17 -1.47
C LEU A 95 8.09 1.98 -0.44
N ILE A 96 8.76 3.07 -0.03
CA ILE A 96 9.82 3.02 0.98
C ILE A 96 9.27 2.51 2.31
N ALA A 97 8.13 3.04 2.76
CA ALA A 97 7.49 2.61 4.00
C ALA A 97 7.16 1.11 3.98
N GLY A 98 6.55 0.62 2.89
CA GLY A 98 6.22 -0.80 2.74
C GLY A 98 7.45 -1.71 2.66
N LEU A 99 8.52 -1.28 1.99
CA LEU A 99 9.77 -2.03 1.91
C LEU A 99 10.46 -2.10 3.29
N LEU A 100 10.42 -1.02 4.07
CA LEU A 100 10.92 -1.03 5.44
C LEU A 100 10.15 -2.03 6.31
N ILE A 101 8.82 -2.08 6.18
CA ILE A 101 7.97 -3.04 6.90
C ILE A 101 8.28 -4.48 6.48
N SER A 102 8.45 -4.74 5.17
CA SER A 102 8.88 -6.04 4.64
C SER A 102 10.24 -6.46 5.21
N ASN A 103 11.19 -5.52 5.29
CA ASN A 103 12.50 -5.80 5.85
C ASN A 103 12.45 -6.10 7.35
N VAL A 104 11.69 -5.32 8.13
CA VAL A 104 11.45 -5.60 9.56
C VAL A 104 10.86 -7.00 9.75
N ARG A 105 9.89 -7.39 8.92
CA ARG A 105 9.30 -8.74 8.98
C ARG A 105 10.35 -9.84 8.75
N ARG A 106 11.23 -9.68 7.75
CA ARG A 106 12.29 -10.66 7.47
C ARG A 106 13.25 -10.82 8.64
N ILE A 107 13.73 -9.71 9.19
CA ILE A 107 14.64 -9.72 10.34
C ILE A 107 14.01 -10.48 11.51
N LEU A 108 12.74 -10.22 11.81
CA LEU A 108 12.02 -10.93 12.88
C LEU A 108 11.84 -12.44 12.60
N GLU A 109 11.65 -12.82 11.34
CA GLU A 109 11.56 -14.24 10.96
C GLU A 109 12.90 -14.95 11.03
N GLU A 110 14.00 -14.26 10.68
CA GLU A 110 15.37 -14.75 10.80
C GLU A 110 15.76 -14.97 12.26
N GLU A 111 15.58 -13.97 13.14
CA GLU A 111 15.87 -14.08 14.58
C GLU A 111 15.10 -15.24 15.25
N LYS A 112 13.83 -15.43 14.84
CA LYS A 112 12.99 -16.53 15.35
C LYS A 112 13.48 -17.89 14.88
N ARG A 113 14.16 -17.96 13.73
CA ARG A 113 14.74 -19.19 13.20
C ARG A 113 16.05 -19.55 13.90
N GLU A 114 16.87 -18.56 14.23
CA GLU A 114 18.14 -18.74 14.96
C GLU A 114 17.92 -19.08 16.45
N SER A 115 16.83 -18.61 17.04
CA SER A 115 16.46 -18.91 18.43
C SER A 115 15.83 -20.31 18.64
N ARG A 116 15.68 -21.11 17.58
CA ARG A 116 15.09 -22.46 17.61
C ARG A 116 16.13 -23.53 17.33
#